data_AF-A0A521WQ51-F1
#
_entry.id   AF-A0A521WQ51-F1
#
_cell.length_a   1.000
_cell.length_b   1.000
_cell.length_c   1.000
_cell.angle_alpha   90.00
_cell.angle_beta   90.00
_cell.angle_gamma   90.00
#
_symmetry.space_group_name_H-M   'P 1'
#
loop_
_entity.id
_entity.type
_entity.pdbx_description
1 polymer ?
#
loop_
_entity_poly.entity_id
_entity_poly.type
_entity_poly.pdbx_seq_one_letter_code
_entity_poly.pdbx_strand_id
1 'polypeptide(L)'
;MSNPKFYYTDLTNVTITSSVGDDANFPSSNLNDYFVSPVWKSANNDSSQYLAIDMGSSGRTRKAIVVENHNLNGIMSSGAIKIQAADDNAFTSGLIDVDTNFAPTTSPYVKEFTSPSSKRYWRILFNGNLNSAPYIGNIFIDDFLDFGYGYEFPYQTGDTSYETTERTALDGTLRASQPYGGRTEFEIQFKLLNDAFKTSFQAFHSVVRGKLRPFYFLDMNG
;
A
#
# COMPACT_ATOMS: atom_id res chain seq x y z
N MET A 1 12.91 -0.63 -19.38
CA MET A 1 12.14 0.29 -18.52
C MET A 1 11.03 -0.54 -17.90
N SER A 2 10.84 -0.56 -16.57
CA SER A 2 9.67 -1.24 -16.00
C SER A 2 8.40 -0.49 -16.38
N ASN A 3 7.24 -1.13 -16.27
CA ASN A 3 5.97 -0.48 -16.56
C ASN A 3 5.44 0.20 -15.31
N PRO A 4 4.57 1.21 -15.44
CA PRO A 4 3.85 1.76 -14.30
C PRO A 4 3.07 0.64 -13.59
N LYS A 5 2.87 0.77 -12.28
CA LYS A 5 2.10 -0.20 -11.48
C LYS A 5 1.19 0.51 -10.47
N PHE A 6 0.01 -0.06 -10.25
CA PHE A 6 -0.82 0.28 -9.09
C PHE A 6 -0.78 -0.83 -8.06
N TYR A 7 -0.41 -0.48 -6.83
CA TYR A 7 -0.47 -1.37 -5.67
C TYR A 7 -1.72 -1.01 -4.86
N TYR A 8 -2.58 -1.99 -4.58
CA TYR A 8 -3.86 -1.72 -3.94
C TYR A 8 -4.25 -2.91 -3.07
N THR A 9 -4.93 -2.64 -1.96
CA THR A 9 -5.45 -3.70 -1.08
C THR A 9 -6.85 -3.34 -0.64
N ASP A 10 -7.73 -4.34 -0.60
CA ASP A 10 -9.02 -4.18 0.05
C ASP A 10 -8.90 -4.51 1.55
N LEU A 11 -9.06 -3.50 2.40
CA LEU A 11 -8.90 -3.63 3.86
C LEU A 11 -10.22 -3.97 4.56
N THR A 12 -11.35 -4.05 3.83
CA THR A 12 -12.67 -4.24 4.42
C THR A 12 -12.81 -5.54 5.22
N ASN A 13 -12.17 -6.62 4.78
CA ASN A 13 -12.24 -7.94 5.45
C ASN A 13 -10.92 -8.33 6.11
N VAL A 14 -9.99 -7.38 6.26
CA VAL A 14 -8.66 -7.65 6.81
C VAL A 14 -8.70 -7.45 8.32
N THR A 15 -8.30 -8.47 9.07
CA THR A 15 -8.11 -8.38 10.53
C THR A 15 -6.63 -8.37 10.84
N ILE A 16 -6.19 -7.38 11.61
CA ILE A 16 -4.79 -7.21 11.99
C ILE A 16 -4.66 -7.47 13.50
N THR A 17 -3.60 -8.18 13.90
CA THR A 17 -3.37 -8.54 15.30
C THR A 17 -1.89 -8.50 15.62
N SER A 18 -1.51 -7.79 16.69
CA SER A 18 -0.16 -7.78 17.23
C SER A 18 0.08 -8.92 18.20
N SER A 19 1.26 -9.51 18.15
CA SER A 19 1.71 -10.64 19.01
C SER A 19 1.60 -10.40 20.52
N VAL A 20 1.84 -9.17 20.98
CA VAL A 20 1.92 -8.78 22.40
C VAL A 20 0.91 -7.68 22.73
N GLY A 21 -0.11 -7.52 21.90
CA GLY A 21 -1.05 -6.40 21.95
C GLY A 21 -0.50 -5.11 21.33
N ASP A 22 -1.33 -4.09 21.38
CA ASP A 22 -1.07 -2.78 20.78
C ASP A 22 -0.79 -1.73 21.86
N ASP A 23 -0.02 -0.70 21.52
CA ASP A 23 0.01 0.54 22.31
C ASP A 23 -1.41 1.13 22.32
N ALA A 24 -1.91 1.48 23.51
CA ALA A 24 -3.32 1.87 23.68
C ALA A 24 -3.72 3.11 22.85
N ASN A 25 -2.77 3.97 22.51
CA ASN A 25 -3.02 5.16 21.68
C ASN A 25 -2.87 4.89 20.18
N PHE A 26 -2.30 3.74 19.81
CA PHE A 26 -1.94 3.38 18.44
C PHE A 26 -2.39 1.94 18.11
N PRO A 27 -3.71 1.66 18.20
CA PRO A 27 -4.25 0.32 17.99
C PRO A 27 -4.09 -0.15 16.54
N SER A 28 -4.09 -1.46 16.33
CA SER A 28 -3.98 -2.10 15.01
C SER A 28 -5.12 -1.74 14.07
N SER A 29 -6.28 -1.34 14.60
CA SER A 29 -7.40 -0.83 13.82
C SER A 29 -7.07 0.44 13.02
N ASN A 30 -6.04 1.18 13.40
CA ASN A 30 -5.57 2.35 12.65
C ASN A 30 -5.08 1.96 11.24
N LEU A 31 -4.64 0.71 11.04
CA LEU A 31 -4.18 0.22 9.73
C LEU A 31 -5.33 -0.10 8.76
N ASN A 32 -6.59 -0.01 9.18
CA ASN A 32 -7.77 -0.35 8.36
C ASN A 32 -8.42 0.86 7.68
N ASP A 33 -7.91 2.08 7.87
CA ASP A 33 -8.58 3.32 7.46
C ASP A 33 -8.01 3.98 6.20
N TYR A 34 -6.99 3.37 5.58
CA TYR A 34 -6.26 3.87 4.41
C TYR A 34 -5.45 5.16 4.64
N PHE A 35 -5.35 5.64 5.88
CA PHE A 35 -4.58 6.83 6.21
C PHE A 35 -3.20 6.45 6.73
N VAL A 36 -2.24 7.33 6.47
CA VAL A 36 -0.84 7.15 6.85
C VAL A 36 -0.56 7.75 8.25
N SER A 37 -1.38 8.73 8.64
CA SER A 37 -1.20 9.48 9.89
C SER A 37 -1.53 8.69 11.16
N PRO A 38 -2.65 7.96 11.24
CA PRO A 38 -2.91 7.11 12.39
C PRO A 38 -2.04 5.86 12.27
N VAL A 39 -1.01 5.78 13.12
CA VAL A 39 -0.11 4.62 13.12
C VAL A 39 -0.66 3.52 14.02
N TRP A 40 -0.39 2.28 13.65
CA TRP A 40 -0.30 1.19 14.61
C TRP A 40 1.09 1.20 15.26
N LYS A 41 1.16 0.82 16.54
CA LYS A 41 2.42 0.59 17.24
C LYS A 41 2.29 -0.60 18.18
N SER A 42 3.31 -1.45 18.21
CA SER A 42 3.39 -2.55 19.18
C SER A 42 3.47 -2.04 20.61
N ALA A 43 2.86 -2.77 21.55
CA ALA A 43 2.84 -2.40 22.97
C ALA A 43 4.23 -2.38 23.62
N ASN A 44 5.17 -3.18 23.12
CA ASN A 44 6.54 -3.27 23.64
C ASN A 44 7.55 -3.54 22.51
N ASN A 45 8.81 -3.81 22.84
CA ASN A 45 9.88 -4.15 21.89
C ASN A 45 10.57 -5.48 22.23
N ASP A 46 9.82 -6.42 22.80
CA ASP A 46 10.27 -7.77 23.10
C ASP A 46 10.85 -8.48 21.87
N SER A 47 11.65 -9.51 22.10
CA SER A 47 12.22 -10.32 21.02
C SER A 47 11.14 -11.08 20.24
N SER A 48 11.31 -11.21 18.93
CA SER A 48 10.51 -12.10 18.07
C SER A 48 9.01 -11.76 18.01
N GLN A 49 8.68 -10.46 18.01
CA GLN A 49 7.32 -9.98 17.80
C GLN A 49 6.82 -10.20 16.37
N TYR A 50 5.51 -10.16 16.19
CA TYR A 50 4.90 -10.14 14.87
C TYR A 50 3.64 -9.26 14.81
N LEU A 51 3.35 -8.78 13.60
CA LEU A 51 2.06 -8.24 13.19
C LEU A 51 1.42 -9.25 12.24
N ALA A 52 0.37 -9.93 12.69
CA ALA A 52 -0.39 -10.90 11.91
C ALA A 52 -1.56 -10.22 11.19
N ILE A 53 -1.87 -10.73 10.00
CA ILE A 53 -2.86 -10.20 9.07
C ILE A 53 -3.67 -11.39 8.56
N ASP A 54 -4.91 -11.50 8.99
CA ASP A 54 -5.90 -12.40 8.41
C ASP A 54 -6.60 -11.67 7.26
N MET A 55 -6.43 -12.20 6.06
CA MET A 55 -6.99 -11.62 4.85
C MET A 55 -8.48 -11.96 4.63
N GLY A 56 -9.10 -12.70 5.56
CA GLY A 56 -10.49 -13.15 5.49
C GLY A 56 -10.75 -14.30 4.53
N SER A 57 -9.95 -14.44 3.46
CA SER A 57 -10.02 -15.52 2.48
C SER A 57 -8.67 -15.88 1.85
N SER A 58 -8.53 -17.14 1.47
CA SER A 58 -7.45 -17.66 0.63
C SER A 58 -7.83 -17.63 -0.85
N GLY A 59 -6.85 -17.79 -1.74
CA GLY A 59 -7.06 -18.00 -3.18
C GLY A 59 -6.64 -16.82 -4.06
N ARG A 60 -6.62 -15.60 -3.53
CA ARG A 60 -5.99 -14.46 -4.20
C ARG A 60 -4.48 -14.48 -3.97
N THR A 61 -3.71 -14.54 -5.05
CA THR A 61 -2.24 -14.48 -4.98
C THR A 61 -1.78 -13.06 -4.68
N ARG A 62 -1.04 -12.90 -3.58
CA ARG A 62 -0.46 -11.63 -3.15
C ARG A 62 0.99 -11.60 -3.59
N LYS A 63 1.38 -10.52 -4.26
CA LYS A 63 2.65 -10.41 -4.98
C LYS A 63 3.53 -9.28 -4.48
N ALA A 64 3.00 -8.35 -3.71
CA ALA A 64 3.77 -7.25 -3.19
C ALA A 64 3.34 -6.84 -1.79
N ILE A 65 4.23 -6.12 -1.12
CA ILE A 65 3.97 -5.36 0.09
C ILE A 65 4.30 -3.89 -0.14
N VAL A 66 3.46 -3.01 0.38
CA VAL A 66 3.74 -1.60 0.58
C VAL A 66 3.65 -1.31 2.07
N VAL A 67 4.65 -0.60 2.61
CA VAL A 67 4.61 -0.05 3.97
C VAL A 67 4.91 1.44 3.91
N GLU A 68 4.18 2.22 4.69
CA GLU A 68 4.38 3.67 4.79
C GLU A 68 4.34 4.13 6.25
N ASN A 69 5.06 5.22 6.52
CA ASN A 69 5.21 5.86 7.83
C ASN A 69 5.56 4.86 8.92
N HIS A 70 6.78 4.34 8.85
CA HIS A 70 7.23 3.24 9.70
C HIS A 70 8.64 3.47 10.24
N ASN A 71 9.01 2.85 11.36
CA ASN A 71 10.38 2.84 11.89
C ASN A 71 11.15 1.56 11.59
N LEU A 72 10.70 0.74 10.65
CA LEU A 72 11.29 -0.59 10.42
C LEU A 72 12.74 -0.53 9.88
N ASN A 73 13.20 0.61 9.37
CA ASN A 73 14.58 0.80 8.93
C ASN A 73 15.54 0.79 10.13
N GLY A 74 16.44 -0.21 10.20
CA GLY A 74 17.41 -0.32 11.29
C GLY A 74 16.80 -0.65 12.67
N ILE A 75 15.54 -1.07 12.72
CA ILE A 75 14.86 -1.36 13.99
C ILE A 75 15.43 -2.59 14.71
N MET A 76 15.97 -3.54 13.96
CA MET A 76 16.53 -4.78 14.50
C MET A 76 17.91 -4.51 15.10
N SER A 77 18.14 -4.93 16.35
CA SER A 77 19.48 -4.98 16.96
C SER A 77 20.19 -6.31 16.71
N SER A 78 19.42 -7.35 16.38
CA SER A 78 19.91 -8.65 15.90
C SER A 78 18.81 -9.34 15.10
N GLY A 79 19.20 -10.25 14.20
CA GLY A 79 18.24 -10.97 13.35
C GLY A 79 17.73 -10.14 12.17
N ALA A 80 16.52 -10.42 11.71
CA ALA A 80 15.94 -9.79 10.51
C ALA A 80 14.41 -9.74 10.58
N ILE A 81 13.82 -8.82 9.82
CA ILE A 81 12.37 -8.83 9.60
C ILE A 81 12.07 -9.81 8.46
N LYS A 82 11.06 -10.66 8.64
CA LYS A 82 10.59 -11.61 7.64
C LYS A 82 9.13 -11.33 7.28
N ILE A 83 8.76 -11.60 6.04
CA ILE A 83 7.37 -11.71 5.63
C ILE A 83 7.05 -13.19 5.48
N GLN A 84 6.04 -13.64 6.23
CA GLN A 84 5.61 -15.03 6.23
C GLN A 84 4.15 -15.15 5.85
N ALA A 85 3.81 -16.28 5.23
CA ALA A 85 2.43 -16.64 4.92
C ALA A 85 2.16 -18.09 5.34
N ALA A 86 0.93 -18.39 5.76
CA ALA A 86 0.54 -19.70 6.30
C ALA A 86 -0.93 -20.06 6.02
N ASP A 87 -1.25 -21.34 6.17
CA ASP A 87 -2.63 -21.86 6.04
C ASP A 87 -3.46 -21.64 7.30
N ASP A 88 -2.82 -21.41 8.45
CA ASP A 88 -3.44 -21.26 9.76
C ASP A 88 -2.97 -20.00 10.50
N ASN A 89 -3.81 -19.46 11.38
CA ASN A 89 -3.51 -18.26 12.17
C ASN A 89 -2.38 -18.48 13.20
N ALA A 90 -2.08 -19.72 13.56
CA ALA A 90 -0.97 -20.04 14.45
C ALA A 90 0.38 -20.14 13.71
N PHE A 91 0.37 -20.03 12.37
CA PHE A 91 1.57 -20.16 11.52
C PHE A 91 2.32 -21.49 11.73
N THR A 92 1.57 -22.58 11.88
CA THR A 92 2.12 -23.94 12.09
C THR A 92 2.00 -24.84 10.87
N SER A 93 1.09 -24.52 9.94
CA SER A 93 0.80 -25.30 8.74
C SER A 93 1.04 -24.48 7.48
N GLY A 94 1.70 -25.11 6.50
CA GLY A 94 1.97 -24.49 5.20
C GLY A 94 2.72 -23.16 5.29
N LEU A 95 3.52 -22.98 6.35
CA LEU A 95 4.33 -21.80 6.60
C LEU A 95 5.40 -21.67 5.51
N ILE A 96 5.47 -20.48 4.91
CA ILE A 96 6.52 -20.12 3.97
C ILE A 96 7.09 -18.74 4.34
N ASP A 97 8.41 -18.60 4.17
CA ASP A 97 9.08 -17.30 4.17
C ASP A 97 8.94 -16.71 2.77
N VAL A 98 8.03 -15.76 2.60
CA VAL A 98 7.83 -15.01 1.35
C VAL A 98 8.97 -14.02 1.13
N ASP A 99 9.53 -13.52 2.22
CA ASP A 99 10.73 -12.70 2.27
C ASP A 99 11.51 -12.98 3.55
N THR A 100 12.77 -13.39 3.43
CA THR A 100 13.62 -13.72 4.57
C THR A 100 14.38 -12.52 5.13
N ASN A 101 14.41 -11.40 4.41
CA ASN A 101 15.14 -10.19 4.79
C ASN A 101 14.41 -8.93 4.29
N PHE A 102 13.25 -8.68 4.90
CA PHE A 102 12.45 -7.49 4.62
C PHE A 102 13.11 -6.27 5.28
N ALA A 103 13.73 -5.41 4.47
CA ALA A 103 14.49 -4.26 4.96
C ALA A 103 13.98 -2.97 4.29
N PRO A 104 12.83 -2.44 4.76
CA PRO A 104 12.28 -1.22 4.19
C PRO A 104 13.14 0.00 4.59
N THR A 105 13.61 0.75 3.60
CA THR A 105 14.55 1.87 3.78
C THR A 105 13.94 3.25 3.50
N THR A 106 12.78 3.30 2.86
CA THR A 106 12.07 4.52 2.46
C THR A 106 10.64 4.51 2.99
N SER A 107 9.92 5.62 2.85
CA SER A 107 8.49 5.69 3.15
C SER A 107 7.80 6.55 2.08
N PRO A 108 6.92 5.99 1.23
CA PRO A 108 6.55 4.57 1.16
C PRO A 108 7.72 3.67 0.72
N TYR A 109 7.69 2.41 1.15
CA TYR A 109 8.56 1.35 0.66
C TYR A 109 7.72 0.28 -0.01
N VAL A 110 8.08 -0.07 -1.24
CA VAL A 110 7.40 -1.06 -2.06
C VAL A 110 8.35 -2.21 -2.33
N LYS A 111 7.88 -3.45 -2.14
CA LYS A 111 8.63 -4.65 -2.48
C LYS A 111 7.74 -5.69 -3.12
N GLU A 112 8.14 -6.17 -4.29
CA GLU A 112 7.57 -7.36 -4.93
C GLU A 112 8.21 -8.62 -4.36
N PHE A 113 7.38 -9.62 -4.08
CA PHE A 113 7.80 -10.88 -3.48
C PHE A 113 8.44 -11.79 -4.52
N THR A 114 9.55 -12.43 -4.16
CA THR A 114 10.18 -13.47 -4.99
C THR A 114 9.40 -14.80 -4.92
N SER A 115 8.67 -15.02 -3.83
CA SER A 115 7.84 -16.21 -3.59
C SER A 115 6.38 -15.82 -3.30
N PRO A 116 5.63 -15.29 -4.28
CA PRO A 116 4.24 -14.86 -4.09
C PRO A 116 3.33 -16.03 -3.67
N SER A 117 2.24 -15.72 -2.97
CA SER A 117 1.45 -16.74 -2.29
C SER A 117 -0.04 -16.41 -2.22
N SER A 118 -0.89 -17.43 -2.25
CA SER A 118 -2.36 -17.32 -2.15
C SER A 118 -2.92 -17.68 -0.76
N LYS A 119 -2.02 -17.87 0.22
CA LYS A 119 -2.33 -18.19 1.61
C LYS A 119 -3.18 -17.11 2.28
N ARG A 120 -3.97 -17.48 3.29
CA ARG A 120 -4.90 -16.58 3.99
C ARG A 120 -4.21 -15.75 5.07
N TYR A 121 -3.32 -16.35 5.85
CA TYR A 121 -2.69 -15.70 6.99
C TYR A 121 -1.29 -15.21 6.61
N TRP A 122 -1.00 -13.96 6.93
CA TRP A 122 0.25 -13.29 6.65
C TRP A 122 0.80 -12.66 7.92
N ARG A 123 2.12 -12.57 8.07
CA ARG A 123 2.70 -11.77 9.15
C ARG A 123 3.99 -11.08 8.75
N ILE A 124 4.20 -9.92 9.33
CA ILE A 124 5.53 -9.32 9.49
C ILE A 124 6.10 -9.88 10.79
N LEU A 125 7.16 -10.68 10.68
CA LEU A 125 7.85 -11.26 11.84
C LEU A 125 9.15 -10.49 12.08
N PHE A 126 9.27 -9.87 13.25
CA PHE A 126 10.48 -9.23 13.76
C PHE A 126 11.39 -10.27 14.40
N ASN A 127 12.03 -11.13 13.60
CA ASN A 127 12.74 -12.31 14.06
C ASN A 127 14.10 -11.94 14.70
N GLY A 128 14.09 -11.58 15.97
CA GLY A 128 15.27 -11.18 16.74
C GLY A 128 14.95 -10.09 17.77
N ASN A 129 15.96 -9.35 18.18
CA ASN A 129 15.81 -8.27 19.16
C ASN A 129 15.56 -6.92 18.47
N LEU A 130 14.75 -6.07 19.11
CA LEU A 130 14.33 -4.76 18.60
C LEU A 130 14.93 -3.61 19.42
N ASN A 131 15.40 -2.57 18.74
CA ASN A 131 15.87 -1.31 19.36
C ASN A 131 14.71 -0.44 19.85
N SER A 132 13.52 -0.60 19.27
CA SER A 132 12.32 0.17 19.62
C SER A 132 11.06 -0.60 19.24
N ALA A 133 9.91 -0.20 19.77
CA ALA A 133 8.63 -0.80 19.41
C ALA A 133 8.31 -0.48 17.94
N PRO A 134 7.99 -1.47 17.10
CA PRO A 134 7.64 -1.23 15.71
C PRO A 134 6.35 -0.43 15.58
N TYR A 135 6.32 0.49 14.62
CA TYR A 135 5.12 1.19 14.19
C TYR A 135 5.03 1.20 12.66
N ILE A 136 3.79 1.26 12.17
CA ILE A 136 3.46 1.33 10.74
C ILE A 136 2.22 2.23 10.60
N GLY A 137 2.24 3.15 9.64
CA GLY A 137 1.10 4.01 9.32
C GLY A 137 0.14 3.37 8.34
N ASN A 138 0.67 2.77 7.27
CA ASN A 138 -0.16 2.06 6.29
C ASN A 138 0.54 0.81 5.79
N ILE A 139 -0.23 -0.23 5.49
CA ILE A 139 0.27 -1.51 5.01
C ILE A 139 -0.65 -2.15 3.98
N PHE A 140 -0.14 -2.37 2.78
CA PHE A 140 -0.83 -3.10 1.71
C PHE A 140 -0.07 -4.38 1.41
N ILE A 141 -0.74 -5.54 1.47
CA ILE A 141 -0.19 -6.82 1.03
C ILE A 141 -1.21 -7.46 0.10
N ASP A 142 -0.98 -7.35 -1.20
CA ASP A 142 -1.89 -7.89 -2.21
C ASP A 142 -1.20 -8.04 -3.58
N ASP A 143 -2.00 -8.30 -4.61
CA ASP A 143 -1.59 -8.17 -6.00
C ASP A 143 -1.43 -6.69 -6.42
N PHE A 144 -0.83 -6.48 -7.58
CA PHE A 144 -0.73 -5.18 -8.23
C PHE A 144 -1.26 -5.23 -9.65
N LEU A 145 -1.72 -4.07 -10.15
CA LEU A 145 -2.03 -3.90 -11.56
C LEU A 145 -0.74 -3.50 -12.27
N ASP A 146 -0.18 -4.41 -13.07
CA ASP A 146 0.90 -4.10 -14.00
C ASP A 146 0.30 -3.63 -15.32
N PHE A 147 0.78 -2.49 -15.80
CA PHE A 147 0.33 -1.91 -17.06
C PHE A 147 0.87 -2.67 -18.27
N GLY A 148 1.97 -3.41 -18.16
CA GLY A 148 2.55 -4.18 -19.26
C GLY A 148 3.21 -3.34 -20.36
N TYR A 149 2.99 -2.02 -20.35
CA TYR A 149 3.57 -1.04 -21.27
C TYR A 149 3.80 0.30 -20.55
N GLY A 150 4.74 1.08 -21.06
CA GLY A 150 4.89 2.49 -20.68
C GLY A 150 3.73 3.34 -21.18
N TYR A 151 3.51 4.50 -20.54
CA TYR A 151 2.57 5.49 -21.04
C TYR A 151 3.14 6.25 -22.25
N GLU A 152 2.26 6.68 -23.17
CA GLU A 152 2.67 7.27 -24.46
C GLU A 152 3.04 8.75 -24.41
N PHE A 153 2.76 9.48 -23.32
CA PHE A 153 2.96 10.93 -23.23
C PHE A 153 3.68 11.34 -21.94
N PRO A 154 4.55 12.37 -21.98
CA PRO A 154 5.09 12.94 -20.75
C PRO A 154 3.94 13.52 -19.91
N TYR A 155 4.11 13.49 -18.59
CA TYR A 155 3.23 14.19 -17.66
C TYR A 155 2.98 15.64 -18.15
N GLN A 156 1.73 16.10 -18.16
CA GLN A 156 1.42 17.50 -18.36
C GLN A 156 1.25 18.14 -16.98
N THR A 157 2.28 18.82 -16.46
CA THR A 157 2.06 19.71 -15.32
C THR A 157 1.19 20.87 -15.80
N GLY A 158 -0.07 20.92 -15.36
CA GLY A 158 -0.77 22.19 -15.21
C GLY A 158 0.04 23.15 -14.34
N ASP A 159 -0.17 24.46 -14.49
CA ASP A 159 0.56 25.46 -13.71
C ASP A 159 0.37 25.16 -12.21
N THR A 160 1.45 24.72 -11.58
CA THR A 160 1.48 24.34 -10.15
C THR A 160 1.19 25.53 -9.24
N SER A 161 1.21 26.74 -9.80
CA SER A 161 1.08 27.98 -9.05
C SER A 161 -0.39 28.35 -8.83
N TYR A 162 -1.22 28.31 -9.88
CA TYR A 162 -2.60 28.77 -9.84
C TYR A 162 -3.44 28.11 -10.93
N GLU A 163 -4.63 27.61 -10.57
CA GLU A 163 -5.69 27.30 -11.53
C GLU A 163 -6.84 28.31 -11.40
N THR A 164 -7.39 28.73 -12.52
CA THR A 164 -8.61 29.53 -12.59
C THR A 164 -9.68 28.75 -13.33
N THR A 165 -10.78 28.42 -12.65
CA THR A 165 -11.99 27.93 -13.33
C THR A 165 -12.91 29.09 -13.59
N GLU A 166 -13.08 29.44 -14.86
CA GLU A 166 -14.10 30.41 -15.28
C GLU A 166 -15.42 29.68 -15.54
N ARG A 167 -16.51 30.20 -14.99
CA ARG A 167 -17.87 29.78 -15.34
C ARG A 167 -18.64 30.98 -15.86
N THR A 168 -19.03 30.91 -17.13
CA THR A 168 -19.94 31.87 -17.74
C THR A 168 -21.37 31.51 -17.32
N ALA A 169 -22.08 32.46 -16.71
CA ALA A 169 -23.51 32.30 -16.46
C ALA A 169 -24.29 32.31 -17.79
N LEU A 170 -25.54 31.84 -17.77
CA LEU A 170 -26.40 31.79 -18.96
C LEU A 170 -26.64 33.15 -19.63
N ASP A 171 -26.43 34.24 -18.89
CA ASP A 171 -26.55 35.64 -19.33
C ASP A 171 -25.23 36.24 -19.85
N GLY A 172 -24.17 35.43 -19.96
CA GLY A 172 -22.85 35.86 -20.41
C GLY A 172 -21.99 36.50 -19.31
N THR A 173 -22.50 36.62 -18.09
CA THR A 173 -21.74 37.23 -16.99
C THR A 173 -20.66 36.28 -16.50
N LEU A 174 -19.41 36.76 -16.49
CA LEU A 174 -18.28 36.04 -15.90
C LEU A 174 -18.42 36.08 -14.38
N ARG A 175 -18.56 34.91 -13.74
CA ARG A 175 -18.46 34.81 -12.27
C ARG A 175 -16.99 34.69 -11.88
N ALA A 176 -16.58 35.50 -10.91
CA ALA A 176 -15.18 35.63 -10.49
C ALA A 176 -14.51 34.28 -10.24
N SER A 177 -13.37 34.05 -10.92
CA SER A 177 -12.52 32.90 -10.68
C SER A 177 -11.82 33.09 -9.35
N GLN A 178 -11.97 32.14 -8.42
CA GLN A 178 -11.10 32.11 -7.26
C GLN A 178 -9.82 31.37 -7.66
N PRO A 179 -8.63 31.93 -7.42
CA PRO A 179 -7.39 31.17 -7.55
C PRO A 179 -7.42 30.06 -6.49
N TYR A 180 -7.45 28.81 -6.94
CA TYR A 180 -7.18 27.66 -6.09
C TYR A 180 -5.72 27.25 -6.26
N GLY A 181 -5.14 26.63 -5.22
CA GLY A 181 -3.80 26.08 -5.32
C GLY A 181 -3.73 25.12 -6.51
N GLY A 182 -2.72 25.31 -7.37
CA GLY A 182 -2.57 24.50 -8.58
C GLY A 182 -2.57 23.00 -8.25
N ARG A 183 -3.21 22.20 -9.09
CA ARG A 183 -3.20 20.75 -8.99
C ARG A 183 -2.21 20.18 -10.00
N THR A 184 -1.35 19.26 -9.57
CA THR A 184 -0.62 18.42 -10.52
C THR A 184 -1.59 17.42 -11.12
N GLU A 185 -1.86 17.55 -12.42
CA GLU A 185 -2.66 16.59 -13.16
C GLU A 185 -1.76 15.63 -13.93
N PHE A 186 -2.05 14.33 -13.82
CA PHE A 186 -1.34 13.31 -14.57
C PHE A 186 -2.33 12.73 -15.59
N GLU A 187 -2.23 13.19 -16.84
CA GLU A 187 -2.95 12.57 -17.94
C GLU A 187 -2.12 11.41 -18.50
N ILE A 188 -2.66 10.20 -18.37
CA ILE A 188 -1.97 8.98 -18.79
C ILE A 188 -2.82 8.27 -19.84
N GLN A 189 -2.28 8.12 -21.05
CA GLN A 189 -2.95 7.40 -22.14
C GLN A 189 -2.36 6.00 -22.34
N PHE A 190 -3.26 5.03 -22.54
CA PHE A 190 -2.92 3.64 -22.83
C PHE A 190 -3.63 3.20 -24.13
N LYS A 191 -2.89 2.95 -25.21
CA LYS A 191 -3.46 2.62 -26.53
C LYS A 191 -3.66 1.12 -26.80
N LEU A 192 -3.14 0.22 -25.96
CA LEU A 192 -3.14 -1.24 -26.22
C LEU A 192 -3.82 -2.03 -25.09
N LEU A 193 -5.10 -1.74 -24.85
CA LEU A 193 -5.90 -2.44 -23.84
C LEU A 193 -6.41 -3.78 -24.40
N ASN A 194 -5.67 -4.87 -24.16
CA ASN A 194 -6.20 -6.22 -24.37
C ASN A 194 -7.27 -6.55 -23.30
N ASP A 195 -8.08 -7.57 -23.55
CA ASP A 195 -9.20 -7.90 -22.64
C ASP A 195 -8.73 -8.37 -21.26
N ALA A 196 -7.52 -8.94 -21.17
CA ALA A 196 -6.90 -9.29 -19.90
C ALA A 196 -6.61 -8.05 -19.04
N PHE A 197 -6.03 -7.01 -19.63
CA PHE A 197 -5.76 -5.74 -18.95
C PHE A 197 -7.07 -5.06 -18.52
N LYS A 198 -8.09 -5.03 -19.39
CA LYS A 198 -9.41 -4.48 -19.02
C LYS A 198 -9.99 -5.17 -17.79
N THR A 199 -9.90 -6.51 -17.74
CA THR A 199 -10.37 -7.31 -16.60
C THR A 199 -9.61 -6.94 -15.33
N SER A 200 -8.28 -6.87 -15.38
CA SER A 200 -7.44 -6.47 -14.24
C SER A 200 -7.71 -5.03 -13.79
N PHE A 201 -7.95 -4.11 -14.73
CA PHE A 201 -8.28 -2.72 -14.43
C PHE A 201 -9.66 -2.60 -13.78
N GLN A 202 -10.66 -3.35 -14.24
CA GLN A 202 -11.97 -3.41 -13.60
C GLN A 202 -11.89 -3.97 -12.17
N ALA A 203 -11.08 -5.01 -11.95
CA ALA A 203 -10.81 -5.55 -10.62
C ALA A 203 -10.17 -4.48 -9.71
N PHE A 204 -9.13 -3.79 -10.19
CA PHE A 204 -8.53 -2.64 -9.50
C PHE A 204 -9.58 -1.57 -9.16
N HIS A 205 -10.32 -1.11 -10.17
CA HIS A 205 -11.33 -0.06 -10.02
C HIS A 205 -12.41 -0.42 -8.99
N SER A 206 -12.82 -1.69 -8.93
CA SER A 206 -13.80 -2.17 -7.95
C SER A 206 -13.32 -2.03 -6.49
N VAL A 207 -12.01 -2.13 -6.26
CA VAL A 207 -11.42 -1.99 -4.92
C VAL A 207 -11.26 -0.53 -4.55
N VAL A 208 -10.86 0.33 -5.49
CA VAL A 208 -10.48 1.72 -5.19
C VAL A 208 -11.64 2.71 -5.25
N ARG A 209 -12.69 2.43 -6.01
CA ARG A 209 -13.80 3.37 -6.23
C ARG A 209 -14.46 3.74 -4.90
N GLY A 210 -14.52 5.05 -4.62
CA GLY A 210 -15.19 5.60 -3.43
C GLY A 210 -14.35 5.57 -2.15
N LYS A 211 -13.07 5.19 -2.21
CA LYS A 211 -12.14 5.21 -1.07
C LYS A 211 -11.11 6.34 -1.26
N LEU A 212 -10.68 6.95 -0.15
CA LEU A 212 -9.89 8.19 -0.19
C LEU A 212 -8.41 7.98 -0.58
N ARG A 213 -7.79 6.87 -0.19
CA ARG A 213 -6.38 6.51 -0.54
C ARG A 213 -6.15 4.98 -0.66
N PRO A 214 -6.86 4.28 -1.54
CA PRO A 214 -6.84 2.81 -1.56
C PRO A 214 -5.70 2.21 -2.39
N PHE A 215 -4.81 3.03 -2.96
CA PHE A 215 -3.73 2.56 -3.82
C PHE A 215 -2.50 3.47 -3.80
N TYR A 216 -1.36 2.90 -4.20
CA TYR A 216 -0.11 3.58 -4.53
C TYR A 216 0.14 3.48 -6.04
N PHE A 217 0.59 4.58 -6.63
CA PHE A 217 1.09 4.61 -7.99
C PHE A 217 2.61 4.72 -7.95
N LEU A 218 3.29 3.77 -8.58
CA LEU A 218 4.74 3.83 -8.78
C LEU A 218 5.01 4.25 -10.23
N ASP A 219 5.46 5.49 -10.41
CA ASP A 219 6.01 5.95 -11.68
C ASP A 219 7.49 5.62 -11.77
N MET A 220 7.88 5.20 -12.97
CA MET A 220 9.23 4.94 -13.44
C MET A 220 10.16 6.15 -13.43
N ASN A 221 9.60 7.35 -13.54
CA ASN A 221 10.36 8.57 -13.79
C ASN A 221 10.52 9.48 -12.57
N GLY A 222 9.94 9.11 -11.42
CA GLY A 222 9.91 9.94 -10.22
C GLY A 222 8.67 10.82 -10.16
#